data_AF-D1VZF8-F1
#
_entry.id   AF-D1VZF8-F1
#
_cell.length_a   1.000
_cell.length_b   1.000
_cell.length_c   1.000
_cell.angle_alpha   90.00
_cell.angle_beta   90.00
_cell.angle_gamma   90.00
#
_symmetry.space_group_name_H-M   'P 1'
#
loop_
_entity.id
_entity.type
_entity.pdbx_description
1 polymer ?
#
loop_
_entity_poly.entity_id
_entity_poly.type
_entity_poly.pdbx_seq_one_letter_code
_entity_poly.pdbx_strand_id
1 'polypeptide(L)'
;MRKRRRYASSSNDEDFNPMGVVGNLFDVAMVFAVALMVALVTRYKMPEMFSSQDFTMVKNPGKENMEIITKKGKKIERYTPSNDQSNADGTKGKK
;
A
#
# COMPACT_ATOMS: atom_id res chain seq x y z
N MET A 1 50.81 1.08 50.22
CA MET A 1 50.44 -0.36 50.16
C MET A 1 49.16 -0.52 49.35
N ARG A 2 49.28 -1.09 48.14
CA ARG A 2 48.30 -1.80 47.26
C ARG A 2 46.82 -1.38 47.20
N LYS A 3 46.50 -0.70 46.07
CA LYS A 3 45.20 -0.71 45.35
C LYS A 3 44.64 -2.12 45.22
N ARG A 4 43.35 -2.31 45.51
CA ARG A 4 42.54 -3.43 45.00
C ARG A 4 41.15 -2.92 44.59
N ARG A 5 41.03 -2.50 43.33
CA ARG A 5 39.72 -2.51 42.64
C ARG A 5 39.38 -3.98 42.44
N ARG A 6 38.32 -4.45 43.11
CA ARG A 6 37.73 -5.74 42.82
C ARG A 6 36.80 -5.57 41.62
N TYR A 7 37.36 -5.74 40.43
CA TYR A 7 36.58 -6.23 39.30
C TYR A 7 36.68 -7.77 39.39
N ALA A 8 35.72 -8.38 40.07
CA ALA A 8 35.42 -9.80 39.87
C ALA A 8 34.57 -9.86 38.59
N SER A 9 35.09 -10.32 37.45
CA SER A 9 35.22 -11.74 37.07
C SER A 9 33.86 -12.43 37.08
N SER A 10 33.12 -12.32 35.98
CA SER A 10 32.94 -13.43 35.05
C SER A 10 32.29 -12.91 33.76
N SER A 11 33.12 -12.77 32.74
CA SER A 11 32.77 -12.52 31.35
C SER A 11 32.17 -13.80 30.72
N ASN A 12 31.06 -13.65 29.99
CA ASN A 12 30.67 -14.39 28.77
C ASN A 12 29.32 -15.14 28.69
N ASP A 13 28.46 -15.14 29.71
CA ASP A 13 27.14 -15.81 29.58
C ASP A 13 25.91 -14.87 29.68
N GLU A 14 26.07 -13.60 30.05
CA GLU A 14 24.96 -12.64 30.15
C GLU A 14 24.71 -11.82 28.87
N ASP A 15 25.64 -11.85 27.90
CA ASP A 15 25.56 -11.01 26.70
C ASP A 15 24.72 -11.63 25.57
N PHE A 16 24.44 -12.94 25.62
CA PHE A 16 23.58 -13.62 24.64
C PHE A 16 22.18 -13.85 25.22
N ASN A 17 21.52 -12.77 25.64
CA ASN A 17 20.14 -12.85 26.09
C ASN A 17 19.25 -13.06 24.84
N PRO A 18 18.66 -14.26 24.62
CA PRO A 18 17.96 -14.58 23.38
C PRO A 18 16.79 -13.63 23.10
N MET A 19 16.17 -13.08 24.14
CA MET A 19 15.13 -12.06 24.03
C MET A 19 15.64 -10.74 23.44
N GLY A 20 16.90 -10.36 23.69
CA GLY A 20 17.52 -9.17 23.11
C GLY A 20 17.80 -9.34 21.61
N VAL A 21 18.25 -10.54 21.21
CA VAL A 21 18.47 -10.89 19.79
C VAL A 21 17.16 -10.91 19.02
N VAL A 22 16.10 -11.50 19.59
CA VAL A 22 14.75 -11.50 18.99
C VAL A 22 14.18 -10.08 18.88
N GLY A 23 14.38 -9.23 19.88
CA GLY A 23 13.93 -7.84 19.83
C GLY A 23 14.55 -7.04 18.68
N ASN A 24 15.86 -7.21 18.44
CA ASN A 24 16.55 -6.55 17.33
C ASN A 24 16.07 -7.07 15.96
N LEU A 25 15.97 -8.40 15.81
CA LEU A 25 15.48 -8.99 14.57
C LEU A 25 14.02 -8.60 14.27
N PHE A 26 13.19 -8.45 15.31
CA PHE A 26 11.80 -8.04 15.16
C PHE A 26 11.68 -6.61 14.64
N ASP A 27 12.50 -5.68 15.12
CA ASP A 27 12.53 -4.30 14.62
C ASP A 27 12.96 -4.26 13.13
N VAL A 28 14.04 -4.99 12.78
CA VAL A 28 14.47 -5.13 11.39
C VAL A 28 13.37 -5.75 10.51
N ALA A 29 12.65 -6.75 11.02
CA ALA A 29 11.54 -7.38 10.31
C ALA A 29 10.36 -6.41 10.10
N MET A 30 10.06 -5.55 11.07
CA MET A 30 9.03 -4.50 10.94
C MET A 30 9.41 -3.50 9.84
N VAL A 31 10.65 -3.02 9.83
CA VAL A 31 11.16 -2.13 8.77
C VAL A 31 11.09 -2.81 7.41
N PHE A 32 11.45 -4.09 7.33
CA PHE A 32 11.37 -4.87 6.10
C PHE A 32 9.92 -5.00 5.58
N ALA A 33 8.96 -5.28 6.46
CA ALA A 33 7.54 -5.35 6.10
C ALA A 33 7.01 -4.01 5.56
N VAL A 34 7.37 -2.89 6.19
CA VAL A 34 7.02 -1.54 5.71
C VAL A 34 7.64 -1.28 4.33
N ALA A 35 8.90 -1.65 4.13
CA ALA A 35 9.57 -1.51 2.84
C ALA A 35 8.84 -2.31 1.73
N LEU A 36 8.41 -3.54 2.01
CA LEU A 36 7.61 -4.34 1.09
C LEU A 36 6.26 -3.68 0.76
N MET A 37 5.57 -3.12 1.75
CA MET A 37 4.33 -2.37 1.51
C MET A 37 4.57 -1.19 0.56
N VAL A 38 5.59 -0.38 0.81
CA VAL A 38 5.95 0.76 -0.04
C VAL A 38 6.31 0.30 -1.45
N ALA A 39 7.05 -0.79 -1.58
CA ALA A 39 7.43 -1.37 -2.88
C ALA A 39 6.20 -1.82 -3.68
N LEU A 40 5.25 -2.52 -3.07
CA LEU A 40 4.02 -2.96 -3.73
C LEU A 40 3.16 -1.76 -4.15
N VAL A 41 2.93 -0.80 -3.25
CA VAL A 41 2.16 0.43 -3.55
C VAL A 41 2.77 1.18 -4.74
N THR A 42 4.09 1.29 -4.77
CA THR A 42 4.83 1.95 -5.87
C THR A 42 4.78 1.14 -7.17
N ARG A 43 4.98 -0.19 -7.09
CA ARG A 43 5.01 -1.09 -8.26
C ARG A 43 3.68 -1.18 -9.00
N TYR A 44 2.57 -1.12 -8.27
CA TYR A 44 1.23 -1.15 -8.86
C TYR A 44 0.74 0.23 -9.29
N LYS A 45 1.58 1.28 -9.21
CA LYS A 45 1.19 2.66 -9.53
C LYS A 45 -0.11 3.08 -8.83
N MET A 46 -0.31 2.60 -7.61
CA MET A 46 -1.44 2.97 -6.76
C MET A 46 -1.26 4.25 -5.90
N PRO A 47 -0.26 5.15 -6.08
CA PRO A 47 -0.28 6.45 -5.39
C PRO A 47 -1.51 7.29 -5.72
N GLU A 48 -2.03 7.18 -6.95
CA GLU A 48 -3.18 7.97 -7.42
C GLU A 48 -4.46 7.66 -6.63
N MET A 49 -4.62 6.41 -6.15
CA MET A 49 -5.74 6.03 -5.28
C MET A 49 -5.72 6.79 -3.93
N PHE A 50 -4.55 7.22 -3.47
CA PHE A 50 -4.40 8.03 -2.25
C PHE A 50 -4.32 9.53 -2.53
N SER A 51 -4.21 9.93 -3.80
CA SER A 51 -4.28 11.34 -4.18
C SER A 51 -5.66 11.91 -3.88
N SER A 52 -5.68 13.15 -3.39
CA SER A 52 -6.91 13.94 -3.20
C SER A 52 -7.42 14.56 -4.50
N GLN A 53 -6.67 14.38 -5.60
CA GLN A 53 -7.03 14.91 -6.91
C GLN A 53 -8.02 14.00 -7.61
N ASP A 54 -8.89 14.62 -8.40
CA ASP A 54 -9.85 13.92 -9.24
C ASP A 54 -9.10 13.30 -10.43
N PHE A 55 -9.34 12.02 -10.70
CA PHE A 55 -8.74 11.33 -11.84
C PHE A 55 -9.73 10.40 -12.52
N THR A 56 -9.54 10.24 -13.82
CA THR A 56 -10.30 9.32 -14.66
C THR A 56 -9.38 8.24 -15.19
N MET A 57 -9.57 7.01 -14.76
CA MET A 57 -8.84 5.85 -15.26
C MET A 57 -9.70 5.13 -16.32
N VAL A 58 -9.18 5.04 -17.54
CA VAL A 58 -9.80 4.28 -18.63
C VAL A 58 -9.09 2.94 -18.75
N LYS A 59 -9.80 1.85 -18.46
CA LYS A 59 -9.30 0.48 -18.65
C LYS A 59 -9.69 -0.01 -20.04
N ASN A 60 -8.74 -0.69 -20.71
CA ASN A 60 -8.94 -1.34 -22.00
C ASN A 60 -9.54 -0.42 -23.08
N PRO A 61 -8.92 0.75 -23.36
CA PRO A 61 -9.44 1.67 -24.37
C PRO A 61 -9.59 0.96 -25.72
N GLY A 62 -10.75 1.13 -26.37
CA GLY A 62 -11.04 0.56 -27.68
C GLY A 62 -11.36 -0.94 -27.71
N LYS A 63 -11.52 -1.60 -26.55
CA LYS A 63 -11.95 -3.01 -26.47
C LYS A 63 -13.37 -3.12 -25.93
N GLU A 64 -14.01 -4.27 -26.14
CA GLU A 64 -15.40 -4.55 -25.70
C GLU A 64 -15.58 -4.45 -24.18
N ASN A 65 -14.54 -4.74 -23.39
CA ASN A 65 -14.53 -4.68 -21.93
C ASN A 65 -13.95 -3.35 -21.39
N MET A 66 -14.23 -2.25 -22.08
CA MET A 66 -13.81 -0.92 -21.66
C MET A 66 -14.56 -0.50 -20.40
N GLU A 67 -13.83 0.03 -19.42
CA GLU A 67 -14.40 0.58 -18.19
C GLU A 67 -13.79 1.95 -17.92
N ILE A 68 -14.65 2.91 -17.59
CA ILE A 68 -14.22 4.25 -17.17
C ILE A 68 -14.49 4.37 -15.67
N ILE A 69 -13.43 4.56 -14.90
CA ILE A 69 -13.50 4.76 -13.45
C ILE A 69 -13.12 6.20 -13.16
N THR A 70 -14.06 7.00 -12.69
CA THR A 70 -13.83 8.39 -12.29
C THR A 70 -13.85 8.48 -10.77
N LYS A 71 -12.77 8.99 -10.18
CA LYS A 71 -12.74 9.32 -8.76
C LYS A 71 -12.83 10.83 -8.60
N LYS A 72 -13.85 11.30 -7.87
CA LYS A 72 -14.02 12.69 -7.46
C LYS A 72 -13.91 12.78 -5.95
N GLY A 73 -12.79 13.26 -5.43
CA GLY A 73 -12.47 13.23 -4.00
C GLY A 73 -12.59 11.82 -3.39
N LYS A 74 -13.62 11.56 -2.58
CA LYS A 74 -13.91 10.25 -1.96
C LYS A 74 -14.91 9.39 -2.73
N LYS A 75 -15.59 9.93 -3.74
CA LYS A 75 -16.63 9.24 -4.51
C LYS A 75 -16.02 8.57 -5.74
N ILE A 76 -16.30 7.27 -5.93
CA ILE A 76 -15.84 6.49 -7.08
C ILE A 76 -17.04 6.14 -7.94
N GLU A 77 -17.04 6.57 -9.21
CA GLU A 77 -18.07 6.31 -10.20
C GLU A 77 -17.48 5.40 -11.30
N ARG A 78 -18.20 4.33 -11.66
CA ARG A 78 -17.80 3.35 -12.70
C ARG A 78 -18.82 3.36 -13.83
N TYR A 79 -18.35 3.56 -15.04
CA TYR A 79 -19.15 3.48 -16.27
C TYR A 79 -18.66 2.31 -17.12
N THR A 80 -19.59 1.43 -17.49
CA THR A 80 -19.39 0.33 -18.43
C THR A 80 -20.33 0.57 -19.61
N PRO A 81 -19.82 0.82 -20.83
CA PRO A 81 -20.63 1.24 -21.98
C PRO A 81 -21.78 0.30 -22.35
N SER A 82 -21.69 -0.99 -22.01
CA SER A 82 -22.69 -2.00 -22.33
C SER A 82 -23.92 -2.00 -21.42
N ASN A 83 -23.87 -1.38 -20.23
CA ASN A 83 -25.00 -1.39 -19.29
C ASN A 83 -25.89 -0.13 -19.37
N ASP A 84 -25.36 1.02 -19.81
CA ASP A 84 -26.12 2.29 -19.87
C ASP A 84 -26.95 2.48 -21.15
N GLN A 85 -26.89 1.55 -22.11
CA GLN A 85 -27.86 1.51 -23.21
C GLN A 85 -29.29 1.18 -22.73
N SER A 86 -29.47 0.71 -21.49
CA SER A 86 -30.79 0.37 -20.93
C SER A 86 -31.56 1.57 -20.36
N ASN A 87 -30.94 2.76 -20.21
CA ASN A 87 -31.59 3.97 -19.69
C ASN A 87 -31.72 5.11 -20.73
N ALA A 88 -31.40 4.86 -22.00
CA ALA A 88 -31.62 5.80 -23.10
C ALA A 88 -32.86 5.45 -23.94
N ASP A 89 -33.87 4.81 -23.34
CA ASP A 89 -35.21 4.76 -23.91
C ASP A 89 -35.94 6.06 -23.58
N GLY A 90 -36.16 6.90 -24.60
CA GLY A 90 -37.16 7.97 -24.50
C GLY A 90 -36.73 9.39 -24.83
N THR A 91 -36.13 9.64 -26.01
CA THR A 91 -36.51 10.88 -26.73
C THR A 91 -36.48 10.68 -28.23
N LYS A 92 -37.67 10.45 -28.78
CA LYS A 92 -38.02 10.53 -30.21
C LYS A 92 -37.57 11.86 -30.80
N GLY A 93 -36.59 11.84 -31.69
CA GLY A 93 -36.45 12.82 -32.77
C GLY A 93 -37.14 12.26 -34.01
N LYS A 94 -38.42 12.59 -34.19
CA LYS A 94 -39.17 12.28 -35.42
C LYS A 94 -39.09 13.51 -36.33
N LYS A 95 -38.72 13.28 -37.59
CA LYS A 95 -38.56 14.17 -38.74
C LYS A 95 -37.15 14.71 -38.97
#